data_AF-A0A0C3MB41-F1
#
_entry.id   AF-A0A0C3MB41-F1
#
_cell.length_a   1.000
_cell.length_b   1.000
_cell.length_c   1.000
_cell.angle_alpha   90.00
_cell.angle_beta   90.00
_cell.angle_gamma   90.00
#
_symmetry.space_group_name_H-M   'P 1'
#
loop_
_entity.id
_entity.type
_entity.pdbx_description
1 polymer ?
#
loop_
_entity_poly.entity_id
_entity_poly.type
_entity_poly.pdbx_seq_one_letter_code
_entity_poly.pdbx_strand_id
1 'polypeptide(L)'
;MLLQPQSLRLTLVIVSLVSVVILLDLSRSQSYIADRVRSAPLVSSYSAPDPVSVALDGSWKEDFKSVDDFNKLFEQRLEECQTGSGPCKKNQDKVVLLAWAHFRNVLTGHIQGENVWCDAMMDAIHALGYTTLLVQDRPHLYDLWRRHHASVQLIIWEDTEWAAKPCLRNSTCVYAPPGLDLPVPPPNSTHLNIPIWKVFIANWWNGSSPPLGGPFTLSP
;
A
#
# COMPACT_ATOMS: atom_id res chain seq x y z
N MET A 1 49.68 -34.32 -7.01
CA MET A 1 48.29 -34.75 -7.26
C MET A 1 47.76 -33.87 -8.39
N LEU A 2 47.86 -34.35 -9.63
CA LEU A 2 47.51 -33.59 -10.84
C LEU A 2 46.00 -33.74 -11.09
N LEU A 3 45.26 -32.63 -11.00
CA LEU A 3 43.83 -32.58 -11.32
C LEU A 3 43.62 -32.92 -12.81
N GLN A 4 42.80 -33.93 -13.07
CA GLN A 4 42.48 -34.38 -14.42
C GLN A 4 41.75 -33.28 -15.22
N PRO A 5 42.16 -33.00 -16.47
CA PRO A 5 41.62 -31.92 -17.30
C PRO A 5 40.18 -32.16 -17.83
N GLN A 6 39.48 -33.20 -17.37
CA GLN A 6 38.12 -33.50 -17.83
C GLN A 6 37.02 -32.75 -17.06
N SER A 7 37.26 -32.30 -15.82
CA SER A 7 36.22 -31.58 -15.05
C SER A 7 35.99 -30.14 -15.54
N LEU A 8 37.02 -29.48 -16.08
CA LEU A 8 36.93 -28.10 -16.58
C LEU A 8 36.05 -27.96 -17.81
N ARG A 9 35.97 -28.99 -18.66
CA ARG A 9 35.13 -28.94 -19.88
C ARG A 9 33.65 -29.04 -19.55
N LEU A 10 33.28 -29.80 -18.52
CA LEU A 10 31.88 -29.96 -18.13
C LEU A 10 31.32 -28.69 -17.49
N THR A 11 32.10 -28.02 -16.64
CA THR A 11 31.69 -26.76 -15.99
C THR A 11 31.47 -25.64 -17.00
N LEU A 12 32.32 -25.53 -18.03
CA LEU A 12 32.19 -24.52 -19.09
C LEU A 12 30.95 -24.72 -19.97
N VAL A 13 30.57 -25.98 -20.23
CA VAL A 13 29.35 -26.31 -20.98
C VAL A 13 28.10 -25.99 -20.17
N ILE A 14 28.10 -26.28 -18.86
CA ILE A 14 26.96 -25.97 -17.97
C ILE A 14 26.76 -24.46 -17.84
N VAL A 15 27.83 -23.68 -17.65
CA VAL A 15 27.74 -22.21 -17.56
C VAL A 15 27.21 -21.61 -18.86
N SER A 16 27.66 -22.11 -20.02
CA SER A 16 27.16 -21.62 -21.31
C SER A 16 25.68 -21.94 -21.54
N LEU A 17 25.22 -23.14 -21.14
CA LEU A 17 23.81 -23.51 -21.28
C LEU A 17 22.91 -22.68 -20.36
N VAL A 18 23.34 -22.41 -19.13
CA VAL A 18 22.58 -21.56 -18.19
C VAL A 18 22.49 -20.13 -18.70
N SER A 19 23.57 -19.56 -19.25
CA SER A 19 23.54 -18.21 -19.85
C SER A 19 22.60 -18.13 -21.06
N VAL A 20 22.55 -19.17 -21.90
CA VAL A 20 21.63 -19.20 -23.06
C VAL A 20 20.17 -19.30 -22.61
N VAL A 21 19.86 -20.10 -21.59
CA VAL A 21 18.48 -20.20 -21.05
C VAL A 21 18.03 -18.88 -20.43
N ILE A 22 18.89 -18.20 -19.65
CA ILE A 22 18.57 -16.90 -19.06
C ILE A 22 18.35 -15.83 -20.15
N LEU A 23 19.17 -15.82 -21.21
CA LEU A 23 19.01 -14.87 -22.31
C LEU A 23 17.74 -15.12 -23.13
N LEU A 24 17.37 -16.39 -23.35
CA LEU A 24 16.13 -16.75 -24.04
C LEU A 24 14.89 -16.37 -23.22
N ASP A 25 14.94 -16.52 -21.90
CA ASP A 25 13.82 -16.17 -21.02
C ASP A 25 13.62 -14.64 -20.93
N LEU A 26 14.72 -13.88 -20.87
CA LEU A 26 14.67 -12.41 -20.94
C LEU A 26 14.12 -11.90 -22.28
N SER A 27 14.43 -12.56 -23.39
CA SER A 27 13.89 -12.19 -24.71
C SER A 27 12.38 -12.46 -24.84
N ARG A 28 11.86 -13.51 -24.20
CA ARG A 28 10.42 -13.83 -24.16
C ARG A 28 9.66 -12.86 -23.26
N SER A 29 10.25 -12.47 -22.13
CA SER A 29 9.65 -11.49 -21.21
C SER A 29 9.50 -10.10 -21.86
N GLN A 30 10.50 -9.63 -22.62
CA GLN A 30 10.41 -8.35 -23.33
C GLN A 30 9.34 -8.36 -24.45
N SER A 31 9.18 -9.50 -25.14
CA SER A 31 8.17 -9.64 -26.19
C SER A 31 6.75 -9.62 -25.63
N TYR A 32 6.53 -10.23 -24.44
CA TYR A 32 5.23 -10.24 -23.77
C TYR A 32 4.78 -8.86 -23.27
N ILE A 33 5.72 -8.03 -22.81
CA ILE A 33 5.42 -6.65 -22.38
C ILE A 33 5.13 -5.75 -23.59
N ALA A 34 5.86 -5.91 -24.70
CA ALA A 34 5.66 -5.10 -25.91
C ALA A 34 4.29 -5.34 -26.58
N ASP A 35 3.80 -6.59 -26.59
CA ASP A 35 2.50 -6.90 -27.19
C ASP A 35 1.33 -6.39 -26.34
N ARG A 36 1.45 -6.37 -25.01
CA ARG A 36 0.39 -5.84 -24.12
C ARG A 36 0.24 -4.33 -24.21
N VAL A 37 1.32 -3.60 -24.49
CA VAL A 37 1.29 -2.14 -24.69
C VAL A 37 0.67 -1.78 -26.05
N ARG A 38 0.81 -2.63 -27.08
CA ARG A 38 0.21 -2.38 -28.41
C ARG A 38 -1.27 -2.73 -28.52
N SER A 39 -1.77 -3.64 -27.68
CA SER A 39 -3.18 -4.05 -27.71
C SER A 39 -4.10 -3.21 -26.82
N ALA A 40 -3.58 -2.20 -26.13
CA ALA A 40 -4.42 -1.25 -25.39
C ALA A 40 -5.18 -0.36 -26.40
N PRO A 41 -6.51 -0.36 -26.41
CA PRO A 41 -7.26 0.50 -27.31
C PRO A 41 -6.90 1.96 -27.05
N LEU A 42 -6.56 2.68 -28.12
CA LEU A 42 -6.44 4.14 -28.12
C LEU A 42 -7.78 4.72 -27.65
N VAL A 43 -7.82 5.17 -26.40
CA VAL A 43 -8.95 5.92 -25.84
C VAL A 43 -9.00 7.25 -26.58
N SER A 44 -9.78 7.26 -27.65
CA SER A 44 -10.13 8.43 -28.44
C SER A 44 -11.01 9.37 -27.61
N SER A 45 -10.71 10.66 -27.68
CA SER A 45 -11.43 11.81 -27.14
C SER A 45 -11.70 11.79 -25.63
N TYR A 46 -10.69 12.20 -24.86
CA TYR A 46 -10.91 12.83 -23.57
C TYR A 46 -11.46 14.23 -23.82
N SER A 47 -12.79 14.35 -23.75
CA SER A 47 -13.47 15.64 -23.61
C SER A 47 -12.99 16.31 -22.32
N ALA A 48 -12.79 17.63 -22.36
CA ALA A 48 -12.25 18.41 -21.25
C ALA A 48 -12.93 18.06 -19.91
N PRO A 49 -12.16 17.95 -18.80
CA PRO A 49 -12.73 17.55 -17.53
C PRO A 49 -13.72 18.58 -17.00
N ASP A 50 -14.87 18.06 -16.57
CA ASP A 50 -15.82 18.61 -15.60
C ASP A 50 -15.11 19.23 -14.37
N PRO A 51 -15.79 20.00 -13.48
CA PRO A 51 -15.22 20.98 -12.51
C PRO A 51 -14.27 20.47 -11.40
N VAL A 52 -13.58 19.35 -11.60
CA VAL A 52 -12.56 18.74 -10.73
C VAL A 52 -11.20 19.44 -10.87
N SER A 53 -11.14 20.67 -11.37
CA SER A 53 -9.89 21.45 -11.41
C SER A 53 -9.49 22.03 -10.05
N VAL A 54 -10.31 21.85 -9.00
CA VAL A 54 -10.02 22.33 -7.63
C VAL A 54 -9.23 21.30 -6.79
N ALA A 55 -9.04 20.06 -7.27
CA ALA A 55 -8.40 19.00 -6.48
C ALA A 55 -6.87 18.86 -6.68
N LEU A 56 -6.26 19.65 -7.58
CA LEU A 56 -4.81 19.62 -7.86
C LEU A 56 -4.08 20.90 -7.42
N ASP A 57 -4.76 21.85 -6.76
CA ASP A 57 -4.09 23.07 -6.28
C ASP A 57 -3.28 22.85 -4.98
N GLY A 58 -3.29 21.63 -4.42
CA GLY A 58 -2.60 21.33 -3.18
C GLY A 58 -3.24 21.99 -1.95
N SER A 59 -4.44 22.58 -2.04
CA SER A 59 -5.13 23.29 -0.94
C SER A 59 -5.53 22.40 0.23
N TRP A 60 -5.47 21.08 0.10
CA TRP A 60 -5.62 20.22 1.29
C TRP A 60 -4.42 20.32 2.21
N LYS A 61 -3.27 20.83 1.74
CA LYS A 61 -2.06 21.01 2.55
C LYS A 61 -2.10 22.26 3.43
N GLU A 62 -3.20 23.03 3.44
CA GLU A 62 -3.29 24.23 4.28
C GLU A 62 -3.40 23.89 5.79
N ASP A 63 -2.41 24.37 6.56
CA ASP A 63 -2.38 24.63 8.00
C ASP A 63 -2.75 23.52 9.00
N PHE A 64 -2.64 22.24 8.65
CA PHE A 64 -2.77 21.19 9.67
C PHE A 64 -1.58 21.22 10.65
N LYS A 65 -1.84 21.72 11.86
CA LYS A 65 -0.85 21.76 12.95
C LYS A 65 -0.71 20.42 13.67
N SER A 66 -1.67 19.51 13.46
CA SER A 66 -1.72 18.22 14.13
C SER A 66 -2.46 17.17 13.30
N VAL A 67 -2.22 15.89 13.63
CA VAL A 67 -2.98 14.76 13.09
C VAL A 67 -4.46 14.84 13.49
N ASP A 68 -4.77 15.41 14.65
CA ASP A 68 -6.15 15.54 15.13
C ASP A 68 -6.93 16.55 14.30
N ASP A 69 -6.32 17.69 13.96
CA ASP A 69 -6.94 18.69 13.06
C ASP A 69 -7.19 18.09 11.67
N PHE A 70 -6.20 17.35 11.15
CA PHE A 70 -6.32 16.63 9.88
C PHE A 70 -7.49 15.64 9.93
N ASN A 71 -7.46 14.69 10.86
CA ASN A 71 -8.49 13.66 10.96
C ASN A 71 -9.87 14.25 11.20
N LYS A 72 -10.00 15.26 12.08
CA LYS A 72 -11.28 15.90 12.37
C LYS A 72 -11.95 16.45 11.12
N LEU A 73 -11.21 17.12 10.23
CA LEU A 73 -11.77 17.64 8.98
C LEU A 73 -12.24 16.52 8.05
N PHE A 74 -11.41 15.48 7.86
CA PHE A 74 -11.72 14.40 6.93
C PHE A 74 -12.83 13.47 7.47
N GLU A 75 -12.91 13.28 8.78
CA GLU A 75 -14.01 12.55 9.43
C GLU A 75 -15.32 13.32 9.33
N GLN A 76 -15.32 14.65 9.53
CA GLN A 76 -16.51 15.46 9.32
C GLN A 76 -17.02 15.34 7.87
N ARG A 77 -16.12 15.46 6.88
CA ARG A 77 -16.48 15.31 5.47
C ARG A 77 -16.97 13.90 5.11
N LEU A 78 -16.44 12.87 5.77
CA LEU A 78 -16.90 11.50 5.63
C LEU A 78 -18.33 11.36 6.17
N GLU A 79 -18.60 11.89 7.36
CA GLU A 79 -19.92 11.88 7.98
C GLU A 79 -20.94 12.64 7.13
N GLU A 80 -20.58 13.81 6.61
CA GLU A 80 -21.44 14.60 5.72
C GLU A 80 -21.82 13.83 4.45
N CYS A 81 -20.86 13.10 3.85
CA CYS A 81 -21.12 12.22 2.71
C CYS A 81 -22.05 11.06 3.10
N GLN A 82 -21.76 10.36 4.20
CA GLN A 82 -22.50 9.16 4.60
C GLN A 82 -23.94 9.46 5.05
N THR A 83 -24.16 10.63 5.65
CA THR A 83 -25.48 11.09 6.08
C THR A 83 -26.28 11.76 4.95
N GLY A 84 -25.65 12.04 3.81
CA GLY A 84 -26.27 12.75 2.69
C GLY A 84 -26.52 14.24 2.98
N SER A 85 -25.85 14.82 3.97
CA SER A 85 -25.97 16.23 4.33
C SER A 85 -25.10 17.16 3.46
N GLY A 86 -24.16 16.60 2.69
CA GLY A 86 -23.31 17.35 1.76
C GLY A 86 -23.06 16.61 0.43
N PRO A 87 -22.41 17.28 -0.55
CA PRO A 87 -22.01 16.64 -1.80
C PRO A 87 -20.94 15.58 -1.53
N CYS A 88 -21.15 14.36 -2.05
CA CYS A 88 -20.19 13.26 -1.89
C CYS A 88 -19.46 12.95 -3.19
N LYS A 89 -18.12 12.93 -3.16
CA LYS A 89 -17.30 12.44 -4.28
C LYS A 89 -17.43 10.91 -4.40
N LYS A 90 -17.14 10.37 -5.60
CA LYS A 90 -17.29 8.94 -5.95
C LYS A 90 -16.69 7.93 -4.96
N ASN A 91 -15.60 8.29 -4.26
CA ASN A 91 -14.91 7.39 -3.32
C ASN A 91 -14.80 8.00 -1.91
N GLN A 92 -15.51 9.10 -1.61
CA GLN A 92 -15.32 9.81 -0.33
C GLN A 92 -15.84 9.01 0.86
N ASP A 93 -16.77 8.08 0.63
CA ASP A 93 -17.25 7.11 1.61
C ASP A 93 -16.24 5.99 1.93
N LYS A 94 -15.15 5.89 1.17
CA LYS A 94 -14.10 4.88 1.31
C LYS A 94 -12.88 5.45 2.02
N VAL A 95 -12.43 4.74 3.05
CA VAL A 95 -11.37 5.20 3.94
C VAL A 95 -10.05 4.50 3.65
N VAL A 96 -8.97 5.26 3.64
CA VAL A 96 -7.58 4.77 3.65
C VAL A 96 -6.93 5.17 4.96
N LEU A 97 -6.45 4.19 5.73
CA LEU A 97 -5.73 4.43 6.98
C LEU A 97 -4.22 4.47 6.72
N LEU A 98 -3.58 5.55 7.12
CA LEU A 98 -2.14 5.78 6.92
C LEU A 98 -1.40 5.60 8.24
N ALA A 99 -0.99 4.36 8.51
CA ALA A 99 -0.30 3.90 9.72
C ALA A 99 1.22 3.81 9.56
N TRP A 100 1.82 4.85 8.99
CA TRP A 100 3.26 4.99 8.86
C TRP A 100 3.69 6.40 9.28
N ALA A 101 4.74 6.51 10.11
CA ALA A 101 5.16 7.78 10.68
C ALA A 101 5.47 8.86 9.65
N HIS A 102 5.99 8.47 8.49
CA HIS A 102 6.34 9.40 7.42
C HIS A 102 5.13 10.18 6.86
N PHE A 103 3.92 9.60 6.85
CA PHE A 103 2.71 10.35 6.49
C PHE A 103 2.41 11.49 7.46
N ARG A 104 2.73 11.33 8.74
CA ARG A 104 2.56 12.41 9.73
C ARG A 104 3.64 13.47 9.60
N ASN A 105 4.86 13.05 9.27
CA ASN A 105 5.99 13.95 9.06
C ASN A 105 5.79 14.90 7.86
N VAL A 106 4.92 14.53 6.91
CA VAL A 106 4.47 15.44 5.84
C VAL A 106 3.80 16.68 6.41
N LEU A 107 2.95 16.53 7.43
CA LEU A 107 2.22 17.66 8.05
C LEU A 107 3.16 18.67 8.73
N THR A 108 4.32 18.22 9.20
CA THR A 108 5.32 19.07 9.85
C THR A 108 6.45 19.50 8.91
N GLY A 109 6.30 19.28 7.60
CA GLY A 109 7.20 19.78 6.56
C GLY A 109 8.53 19.05 6.44
N HIS A 110 8.64 17.80 6.89
CA HIS A 110 9.87 17.04 6.68
C HIS A 110 10.01 16.61 5.21
N ILE A 111 11.26 16.57 4.73
CA ILE A 111 11.61 16.38 3.30
C ILE A 111 12.52 15.17 3.03
N GLN A 112 12.59 14.20 3.93
CA GLN A 112 13.27 12.92 3.66
C GLN A 112 12.55 12.18 2.52
N GLY A 113 13.24 11.28 1.82
CA GLY A 113 12.69 10.58 0.64
C GLY A 113 11.37 9.90 0.93
N GLU A 114 11.24 9.27 2.10
CA GLU A 114 10.02 8.64 2.59
C GLU A 114 8.86 9.63 2.75
N ASN A 115 9.14 10.84 3.25
CA ASN A 115 8.12 11.86 3.44
C ASN A 115 7.65 12.41 2.09
N VAL A 116 8.58 12.63 1.15
CA VAL A 116 8.24 13.07 -0.21
C VAL A 116 7.37 12.02 -0.93
N TRP A 117 7.71 10.74 -0.77
CA TRP A 117 6.88 9.66 -1.29
C TRP A 117 5.50 9.63 -0.62
N CYS A 118 5.44 9.76 0.71
CA CYS A 118 4.20 9.80 1.46
C CYS A 118 3.31 10.98 1.05
N ASP A 119 3.90 12.16 0.83
CA ASP A 119 3.20 13.36 0.36
C ASP A 119 2.57 13.13 -1.03
N ALA A 120 3.36 12.61 -1.97
CA ALA A 120 2.86 12.25 -3.31
C ALA A 120 1.76 11.17 -3.26
N MET A 121 1.87 10.20 -2.35
CA MET A 121 0.85 9.18 -2.15
C MET A 121 -0.44 9.77 -1.57
N MET A 122 -0.35 10.69 -0.61
CA MET A 122 -1.52 11.39 -0.06
C MET A 122 -2.23 12.22 -1.14
N ASP A 123 -1.47 12.95 -1.96
CA ASP A 123 -1.99 13.68 -3.13
C ASP A 123 -2.75 12.73 -4.09
N ALA A 124 -2.16 11.58 -4.41
CA ALA A 124 -2.78 10.60 -5.30
C ALA A 124 -4.07 10.01 -4.72
N ILE A 125 -4.07 9.63 -3.43
CA ILE A 125 -5.26 9.08 -2.75
C ILE A 125 -6.39 10.12 -2.73
N HIS A 126 -6.07 11.38 -2.44
CA HIS A 126 -7.06 12.46 -2.44
C HIS A 126 -7.58 12.77 -3.85
N ALA A 127 -6.72 12.79 -4.87
CA ALA A 127 -7.14 12.97 -6.27
C ALA A 127 -8.10 11.86 -6.73
N LEU A 128 -7.93 10.64 -6.23
CA LEU A 128 -8.85 9.52 -6.45
C LEU A 128 -10.17 9.64 -5.65
N GLY A 129 -10.29 10.65 -4.80
CA GLY A 129 -11.48 11.00 -4.05
C GLY A 129 -11.70 10.17 -2.78
N TYR A 130 -10.69 9.45 -2.28
CA TYR A 130 -10.78 8.69 -1.03
C TYR A 130 -10.66 9.59 0.19
N THR A 131 -11.31 9.19 1.28
CA THR A 131 -11.07 9.79 2.60
C THR A 131 -9.80 9.20 3.20
N THR A 132 -8.88 10.06 3.61
CA THR A 132 -7.60 9.66 4.20
C THR A 132 -7.63 9.99 5.69
N LEU A 133 -7.23 9.04 6.54
CA LEU A 133 -7.07 9.26 7.97
C LEU A 133 -5.64 8.86 8.40
N LEU A 134 -4.99 9.76 9.13
CA LEU A 134 -3.63 9.57 9.64
C LEU A 134 -3.69 8.87 11.00
N VAL A 135 -2.83 7.87 11.17
CA VAL A 135 -2.76 7.09 12.41
C VAL A 135 -1.54 7.54 13.20
N GLN A 136 -1.73 7.94 14.46
CA GLN A 136 -0.63 8.39 15.34
C GLN A 136 0.17 7.20 15.89
N ASP A 137 -0.54 6.20 16.39
CA ASP A 137 0.02 5.01 17.00
C ASP A 137 -0.93 3.83 16.84
N ARG A 138 -0.55 2.69 17.43
CA ARG A 138 -1.32 1.45 17.33
C ARG A 138 -2.68 1.51 18.05
N PRO A 139 -2.80 2.03 19.30
CA PRO A 139 -4.11 2.29 19.90
C PRO A 139 -5.04 3.16 19.03
N HIS A 140 -4.50 4.21 18.40
CA HIS A 140 -5.26 5.08 17.50
C HIS A 140 -5.70 4.34 16.23
N LEU A 141 -4.85 3.49 15.64
CA LEU A 141 -5.24 2.62 14.52
C LEU A 141 -6.44 1.75 14.89
N TYR A 142 -6.41 1.19 16.09
CA TYR A 142 -7.44 0.28 16.58
C TYR A 142 -8.77 1.00 16.78
N ASP A 143 -8.73 2.22 17.31
CA ASP A 143 -9.90 3.07 17.45
C ASP A 143 -10.51 3.43 16.07
N LEU A 144 -9.68 3.96 15.16
CA LEU A 144 -10.10 4.31 13.80
C LEU A 144 -10.68 3.10 13.06
N TRP A 145 -10.03 1.93 13.17
CA TRP A 145 -10.52 0.70 12.58
C TRP A 145 -11.89 0.32 13.14
N ARG A 146 -12.09 0.32 14.47
CA ARG A 146 -13.41 -0.04 15.04
C ARG A 146 -14.51 0.90 14.56
N ARG A 147 -14.25 2.21 14.52
CA ARG A 147 -15.22 3.22 14.09
C ARG A 147 -15.56 3.11 12.61
N HIS A 148 -14.57 2.82 11.76
CA HIS A 148 -14.70 2.92 10.30
C HIS A 148 -14.53 1.60 9.53
N HIS A 149 -14.51 0.44 10.20
CA HIS A 149 -14.13 -0.86 9.60
C HIS A 149 -14.87 -1.20 8.29
N ALA A 150 -16.15 -0.81 8.18
CA ALA A 150 -16.98 -1.03 7.00
C ALA A 150 -16.50 -0.19 5.80
N SER A 151 -16.02 1.03 6.04
CA SER A 151 -15.57 1.98 5.02
C SER A 151 -14.10 1.81 4.64
N VAL A 152 -13.27 1.29 5.54
CA VAL A 152 -11.82 1.12 5.32
C VAL A 152 -11.56 0.17 4.16
N GLN A 153 -10.92 0.65 3.09
CA GLN A 153 -10.54 -0.15 1.93
C GLN A 153 -9.13 -0.70 2.07
N LEU A 154 -8.21 0.08 2.63
CA LEU A 154 -6.82 -0.30 2.80
C LEU A 154 -6.17 0.41 4.00
N ILE A 155 -5.12 -0.21 4.53
CA ILE A 155 -4.25 0.28 5.59
C ILE A 155 -2.83 0.23 5.07
N ILE A 156 -2.14 1.35 4.99
CA ILE A 156 -0.68 1.40 4.73
C ILE A 156 0.01 1.43 6.08
N TRP A 157 0.71 0.36 6.45
CA TRP A 157 1.28 0.18 7.77
C TRP A 157 2.79 -0.02 7.70
N GLU A 158 3.50 0.62 8.61
CA GLU A 158 4.94 0.50 8.80
C GLU A 158 5.40 -0.90 9.25
N ASP A 159 6.45 -1.40 8.60
CA ASP A 159 7.03 -2.72 8.84
C ASP A 159 8.04 -2.80 10.01
N THR A 160 7.62 -2.44 11.21
CA THR A 160 8.50 -2.45 12.39
C THR A 160 7.96 -3.32 13.51
N GLU A 161 8.86 -3.74 14.41
CA GLU A 161 8.52 -4.51 15.62
C GLU A 161 7.66 -3.70 16.61
N TRP A 162 7.58 -2.38 16.45
CA TRP A 162 6.74 -1.49 17.25
C TRP A 162 5.44 -1.10 16.55
N ALA A 163 5.28 -1.44 15.27
CA ALA A 163 4.09 -1.15 14.45
C ALA A 163 3.38 -2.43 14.00
N ALA A 164 3.51 -2.82 12.71
CA ALA A 164 2.71 -3.88 12.12
C ALA A 164 3.11 -5.29 12.60
N LYS A 165 4.41 -5.57 12.79
CA LYS A 165 4.89 -6.96 12.97
C LYS A 165 4.23 -7.71 14.13
N PRO A 166 4.05 -7.13 15.34
CA PRO A 166 3.36 -7.82 16.43
C PRO A 166 1.89 -8.13 16.11
N CYS A 167 1.23 -7.28 15.32
CA CYS A 167 -0.15 -7.47 14.90
C CYS A 167 -0.25 -8.54 13.81
N LEU A 168 0.60 -8.47 12.78
CA LEU A 168 0.59 -9.42 11.64
C LEU A 168 0.87 -10.87 12.06
N ARG A 169 1.64 -11.06 13.13
CA ARG A 169 1.95 -12.38 13.70
C ARG A 169 0.91 -12.85 14.73
N ASN A 170 -0.07 -12.01 15.06
CA ASN A 170 -1.06 -12.28 16.08
C ASN A 170 -2.46 -12.38 15.45
N SER A 171 -3.01 -13.60 15.50
CA SER A 171 -4.39 -13.87 15.06
C SER A 171 -5.42 -13.03 15.80
N THR A 172 -5.11 -12.52 16.99
CA THR A 172 -6.04 -11.64 17.69
C THR A 172 -6.21 -10.27 17.03
N CYS A 173 -5.25 -9.87 16.21
CA CYS A 173 -5.18 -8.56 15.58
C CYS A 173 -5.63 -8.59 14.12
N VAL A 174 -4.99 -9.42 13.29
CA VAL A 174 -5.39 -9.66 11.91
C VAL A 174 -6.04 -11.03 11.77
N TYR A 175 -6.98 -11.16 10.84
CA TYR A 175 -7.47 -12.46 10.41
C TYR A 175 -7.15 -12.70 8.94
N ALA A 176 -6.94 -13.97 8.62
CA ALA A 176 -6.77 -14.47 7.26
C ALA A 176 -7.92 -15.42 6.94
N PRO A 177 -8.33 -15.51 5.66
CA PRO A 177 -9.28 -16.53 5.26
C PRO A 177 -8.64 -17.92 5.37
N PRO A 178 -9.44 -18.99 5.49
CA PRO A 178 -8.94 -20.36 5.50
C PRO A 178 -8.06 -20.64 4.27
N GLY A 179 -6.95 -21.35 4.46
CA GLY A 179 -6.02 -21.73 3.39
C GLY A 179 -4.76 -20.85 3.26
N LEU A 180 -4.67 -19.77 4.03
CA LEU A 180 -3.40 -19.12 4.34
C LEU A 180 -2.86 -19.72 5.65
N ASP A 181 -1.57 -20.08 5.68
CA ASP A 181 -0.86 -20.56 6.89
C ASP A 181 -0.65 -19.42 7.90
N LEU A 182 -1.76 -18.78 8.27
CA LEU A 182 -1.83 -17.75 9.28
C LEU A 182 -2.74 -18.25 10.39
N PRO A 183 -2.37 -18.01 11.66
CA PRO A 183 -3.18 -18.45 12.78
C PRO A 183 -4.58 -17.82 12.66
N VAL A 184 -5.61 -18.65 12.58
CA VAL A 184 -7.01 -18.20 12.56
C VAL A 184 -7.45 -18.00 14.01
N PRO A 185 -7.95 -16.81 14.37
CA PRO A 185 -8.39 -16.56 15.74
C PRO A 185 -9.61 -17.38 16.17
N PRO A 186 -9.73 -17.73 17.47
CA PRO A 186 -10.96 -18.29 18.02
C PRO A 186 -12.10 -17.26 18.02
N PRO A 187 -13.38 -17.65 17.97
CA PRO A 187 -14.51 -16.73 17.75
C PRO A 187 -14.72 -15.62 18.82
N ASN A 188 -14.08 -15.74 19.98
CA ASN A 188 -14.43 -14.99 21.20
C ASN A 188 -13.33 -14.07 21.74
N SER A 189 -12.19 -13.88 21.07
CA SER A 189 -11.27 -12.84 21.55
C SER A 189 -11.78 -11.45 21.13
N THR A 190 -11.35 -10.42 21.84
CA THR A 190 -11.65 -9.00 21.57
C THR A 190 -10.91 -8.54 20.31
N HIS A 191 -11.21 -9.19 19.19
CA HIS A 191 -10.44 -9.13 17.97
C HIS A 191 -10.64 -7.81 17.25
N LEU A 192 -9.53 -7.19 16.85
CA LEU A 192 -9.59 -6.16 15.83
C LEU A 192 -10.13 -6.72 14.51
N ASN A 193 -9.85 -7.99 14.21
CA ASN A 193 -10.30 -8.65 12.99
C ASN A 193 -10.01 -7.79 11.76
N ILE A 194 -8.79 -7.24 11.66
CA ILE A 194 -8.37 -6.56 10.44
C ILE A 194 -8.11 -7.65 9.39
N PRO A 195 -8.81 -7.63 8.24
CA PRO A 195 -8.55 -8.60 7.19
C PRO A 195 -7.14 -8.36 6.63
N ILE A 196 -6.32 -9.42 6.59
CA ILE A 196 -4.93 -9.31 6.16
C ILE A 196 -4.79 -8.73 4.73
N TRP A 197 -5.78 -8.96 3.86
CA TRP A 197 -5.81 -8.43 2.50
C TRP A 197 -6.13 -6.93 2.41
N LYS A 198 -6.45 -6.27 3.53
CA LYS A 198 -6.54 -4.79 3.60
C LYS A 198 -5.22 -4.16 4.04
N VAL A 199 -4.23 -4.95 4.47
CA VAL A 199 -2.98 -4.43 5.04
C VAL A 199 -1.87 -4.45 3.99
N PHE A 200 -1.38 -3.26 3.67
CA PHE A 200 -0.20 -3.04 2.83
C PHE A 200 0.94 -2.60 3.71
N ILE A 201 2.10 -3.21 3.52
CA ILE A 201 3.27 -2.98 4.34
C ILE A 201 4.26 -2.12 3.58
N ALA A 202 4.52 -0.93 4.11
CA ALA A 202 5.56 -0.06 3.60
C ALA A 202 6.92 -0.53 4.15
N ASN A 203 7.80 -0.98 3.26
CA ASN A 203 9.14 -1.44 3.63
C ASN A 203 10.18 -0.98 2.60
N TRP A 204 11.24 -0.34 3.09
CA TRP A 204 12.36 0.17 2.30
C TRP A 204 13.50 -0.84 2.16
N TRP A 205 13.59 -1.79 3.08
CA TRP A 205 14.79 -2.60 3.26
C TRP A 205 14.51 -4.07 3.03
N ASN A 206 15.50 -4.78 2.50
CA ASN A 206 15.43 -6.23 2.40
C ASN A 206 15.30 -6.84 3.80
N GLY A 207 14.25 -7.64 4.03
CA GLY A 207 14.17 -8.45 5.25
C GLY A 207 12.79 -8.60 5.87
N SER A 208 11.77 -7.92 5.34
CA SER A 208 10.42 -8.14 5.82
C SER A 208 9.43 -8.16 4.67
N SER A 209 8.66 -9.24 4.64
CA SER A 209 7.58 -9.46 3.70
C SER A 209 6.31 -9.63 4.52
N PRO A 210 5.23 -8.91 4.19
CA PRO A 210 3.93 -9.24 4.74
C PRO A 210 3.63 -10.72 4.44
N PRO A 211 2.80 -11.38 5.25
CA PRO A 211 2.41 -12.76 4.99
C PRO A 211 1.88 -13.04 3.58
N LEU A 212 1.33 -12.02 2.92
CA LEU A 212 0.78 -12.11 1.56
C LEU A 212 1.81 -11.79 0.44
N GLY A 213 3.06 -11.50 0.80
CA GLY A 213 4.16 -11.31 -0.14
C GLY A 213 4.16 -9.99 -0.92
N GLY A 214 4.85 -10.02 -2.08
CA GLY A 214 5.16 -8.83 -2.88
C GLY A 214 3.98 -7.91 -3.23
N PRO A 215 2.81 -8.43 -3.66
CA PRO A 215 1.66 -7.57 -4.00
C PRO A 215 1.11 -6.71 -2.85
N PHE A 216 1.45 -7.06 -1.60
CA PHE A 216 1.04 -6.34 -0.39
C PHE A 216 2.20 -5.55 0.22
N THR A 217 3.33 -5.47 -0.48
CA THR A 217 4.51 -4.70 -0.08
C THR A 217 4.58 -3.44 -0.93
N LEU A 218 4.67 -2.29 -0.28
CA LEU A 218 4.97 -1.02 -0.92
C LEU A 218 6.46 -0.77 -0.70
N SER A 219 7.21 -0.62 -1.80
CA SER A 219 8.61 -0.18 -1.80
C SER A 219 8.62 1.27 -2.29
N PRO A 220 8.68 2.23 -1.37
CA PRO A 220 8.76 3.65 -1.72
C PRO A 220 10.02 4.02 -2.50
#